data_AF-A0A177C350-F1
#
_entry.id   AF-A0A177C350-F1
#
_cell.length_a   1.000
_cell.length_b   1.000
_cell.length_c   1.000
_cell.angle_alpha   90.00
_cell.angle_beta   90.00
_cell.angle_gamma   90.00
#
_symmetry.space_group_name_H-M   'P 1'
#
loop_
_entity.id
_entity.type
_entity.pdbx_description
1 polymer ?
#
loop_
_entity_poly.entity_id
_entity_poly.type
_entity_poly.pdbx_seq_one_letter_code
_entity_poly.pdbx_strand_id
1 'polypeptide(L)'
;MVSATGTMLVPKFKIQHFVAGAIAEFTPIPGILLRFAILIPLGLCQSVAKTHWKAIGSYPKLRDAYSLQIRAGEHMAFKWSQVNFCYHLAALIPSTFLLSPVNIIFAIPDVVLLTYLSLAITSQESYSPKNMDCQDPTSLSNPVFLQAAASLGLLMDVERACEEFKQQRNFAVVTCALVASMVFFNICNCFFACVRLGKEVNSSKISHSQLPIWKQLLPTLMLPFREFMVLCFWILLYVPCLTFRRFPASVQSRVLFAMRCRVKSFQGRFQQRKPAQCAQTDHNGAWMTALQGKNTDAPLAEFLCVYDVLVMVTTHLHYVDITNLSLVSRRIHKTLLPAKDAPSNFLRTYSCNPGFKARCYVCPNQICNGCLFRREVKKAQLFYDHLFHCLPHCSKCYLRTLREPRVDVHGPAQIDTRQCACRHPTASTVPQFLQRLFHSSGNDAHGILEEGRTRGGPLLVCRTCNQLSDAELAAIGTRRLKGEMRSRVLTRSDLKGVADSKCCSGCRKVLRKGARWWICESCNKECRSRLHRL
;
A
#
# COMPACT_ATOMS: atom_id res chain seq x y z
N MET A 1 15.65 -71.51 -13.26
CA MET A 1 14.38 -70.76 -13.27
C MET A 1 14.53 -69.57 -12.33
N VAL A 2 14.92 -68.41 -12.87
CA VAL A 2 15.02 -67.14 -12.14
C VAL A 2 14.18 -66.16 -12.96
N SER A 3 13.05 -65.72 -12.42
CA SER A 3 12.13 -64.80 -13.10
C SER A 3 12.54 -63.37 -12.76
N ALA A 4 13.08 -62.67 -13.76
CA ALA A 4 13.39 -61.26 -13.72
C ALA A 4 12.19 -60.46 -14.23
N THR A 5 11.48 -59.77 -13.34
CA THR A 5 10.46 -58.79 -13.71
C THR A 5 11.00 -57.37 -13.49
N GLY A 6 11.68 -56.86 -14.51
CA GLY A 6 12.09 -55.47 -14.59
C GLY A 6 10.87 -54.56 -14.82
N THR A 7 10.52 -53.76 -13.81
CA THR A 7 9.52 -52.70 -13.92
C THR A 7 10.19 -51.43 -14.45
N MET A 8 9.99 -51.13 -15.74
CA MET A 8 10.35 -49.83 -16.32
C MET A 8 9.48 -48.74 -15.70
N LEU A 9 10.09 -47.89 -14.85
CA LEU A 9 9.52 -46.63 -14.40
C LEU A 9 9.51 -45.63 -15.56
N VAL A 10 8.39 -45.52 -16.26
CA VAL A 10 8.12 -44.40 -17.17
C VAL A 10 7.84 -43.17 -16.31
N PRO A 11 8.64 -42.08 -16.39
CA PRO A 11 8.37 -40.87 -15.64
C PRO A 11 7.08 -40.23 -16.20
N LYS A 12 5.99 -40.29 -15.42
CA LYS A 12 4.77 -39.50 -15.66
C LYS A 12 5.11 -38.02 -15.52
N PHE A 13 5.54 -37.40 -16.60
CA PHE A 13 5.71 -35.96 -16.71
C PHE A 13 4.34 -35.29 -16.53
N LYS A 14 4.12 -34.67 -15.36
CA LYS A 14 2.98 -33.79 -15.05
C LYS A 14 3.05 -32.51 -15.89
N ILE A 15 2.84 -32.60 -17.20
CA ILE A 15 2.79 -31.44 -18.09
C ILE A 15 1.40 -30.78 -18.09
N GLN A 16 0.33 -31.54 -17.80
CA GLN A 16 -1.05 -31.03 -17.91
C GLN A 16 -1.46 -30.00 -16.85
N HIS A 17 -0.90 -30.03 -15.63
CA HIS A 17 -1.24 -29.03 -14.60
C HIS A 17 -0.50 -27.69 -14.76
N PHE A 18 0.63 -27.66 -15.49
CA PHE A 18 1.39 -26.42 -15.69
C PHE A 18 0.79 -25.56 -16.82
N VAL A 19 0.25 -26.21 -17.85
CA VAL A 19 -0.37 -25.52 -18.99
C VAL A 19 -1.72 -24.89 -18.62
N ALA A 20 -2.53 -25.55 -17.77
CA ALA A 20 -3.83 -25.03 -17.36
C ALA A 20 -3.74 -23.81 -16.42
N GLY A 21 -2.74 -23.74 -15.54
CA GLY A 21 -2.50 -22.57 -14.68
C GLY A 21 -1.96 -21.36 -15.44
N ALA A 22 -1.20 -21.57 -16.52
CA ALA A 22 -0.63 -20.50 -17.32
C ALA A 22 -1.64 -19.88 -18.31
N ILE A 23 -2.61 -20.65 -18.83
CA ILE A 23 -3.61 -20.16 -19.77
C ILE A 23 -4.66 -19.27 -19.07
N ALA A 24 -4.97 -19.50 -17.79
CA ALA A 24 -5.98 -18.73 -17.06
C ALA A 24 -5.53 -17.32 -16.64
N GLU A 25 -4.23 -17.02 -16.58
CA GLU A 25 -3.77 -15.76 -15.97
C GLU A 25 -3.56 -14.58 -16.93
N PHE A 26 -3.46 -14.78 -18.25
CA PHE A 26 -3.17 -13.70 -19.22
C PHE A 26 -3.93 -13.85 -20.53
N THR A 27 -5.18 -14.26 -20.46
CA THR A 27 -6.02 -14.16 -21.64
C THR A 27 -6.19 -12.67 -21.99
N PRO A 28 -5.98 -12.27 -23.26
CA PRO A 28 -6.15 -10.89 -23.73
C PRO A 28 -7.62 -10.41 -23.69
N ILE A 29 -8.46 -11.01 -22.83
CA ILE A 29 -9.91 -10.76 -22.70
C ILE A 29 -10.21 -9.26 -22.57
N PRO A 30 -9.53 -8.46 -21.72
CA PRO A 30 -9.84 -7.03 -21.64
C PRO A 30 -9.62 -6.30 -22.97
N GLY A 31 -8.56 -6.65 -23.70
CA GLY A 31 -8.26 -6.06 -25.01
C GLY A 31 -9.28 -6.44 -26.08
N ILE A 32 -9.71 -7.71 -26.10
CA ILE A 32 -10.72 -8.21 -27.05
C ILE A 32 -12.08 -7.57 -26.80
N LEU A 33 -12.51 -7.51 -25.53
CA LEU A 33 -13.78 -6.89 -25.16
C LEU A 33 -13.79 -5.40 -25.50
N LEU A 34 -12.67 -4.70 -25.28
CA LEU A 34 -12.54 -3.30 -25.68
C LEU A 34 -12.58 -3.14 -27.21
N ARG A 35 -11.88 -3.99 -27.98
CA ARG A 35 -11.95 -3.98 -29.45
C ARG A 35 -13.38 -4.14 -29.95
N PHE A 36 -14.12 -5.07 -29.37
CA PHE A 36 -15.53 -5.29 -29.71
C PHE A 36 -16.40 -4.07 -29.35
N ALA A 37 -16.22 -3.52 -28.14
CA ALA A 37 -16.97 -2.35 -27.68
C ALA A 37 -16.70 -1.09 -28.53
N ILE A 38 -15.50 -0.96 -29.11
CA ILE A 38 -15.10 0.15 -29.98
C ILE A 38 -15.81 0.12 -31.35
N LEU A 39 -16.21 -1.06 -31.85
CA LEU A 39 -16.84 -1.19 -33.17
C LEU A 39 -18.18 -0.44 -33.26
N ILE A 40 -18.95 -0.41 -32.16
CA ILE A 40 -20.26 0.24 -32.11
C ILE A 40 -20.15 1.76 -32.32
N PRO A 41 -19.43 2.53 -31.46
CA PRO A 41 -19.32 3.97 -31.64
C PRO A 41 -18.53 4.35 -32.90
N LEU A 42 -17.59 3.51 -33.37
CA LEU A 42 -16.94 3.73 -34.67
C LEU A 42 -17.92 3.64 -35.83
N GLY A 43 -18.77 2.61 -35.85
CA GLY A 43 -19.78 2.44 -36.90
C GLY A 43 -20.77 3.60 -36.95
N LEU A 44 -21.21 4.08 -35.78
CA LEU A 44 -22.07 5.26 -35.67
C LEU A 44 -21.35 6.53 -36.15
N CYS A 45 -20.13 6.77 -35.68
CA CYS A 45 -19.31 7.91 -36.09
C CYS A 45 -19.06 7.91 -37.61
N GLN A 46 -18.76 6.74 -38.18
CA GLN A 46 -18.54 6.57 -39.62
C GLN A 46 -19.80 6.87 -40.42
N SER A 47 -20.95 6.35 -39.99
CA SER A 47 -22.23 6.55 -40.67
C SER A 47 -22.59 8.04 -40.71
N VAL A 48 -22.55 8.71 -39.56
CA VAL A 48 -22.88 10.15 -39.44
C VAL A 48 -21.88 11.01 -40.23
N ALA A 49 -20.57 10.77 -40.07
CA ALA A 49 -19.54 11.51 -40.81
C ALA A 49 -19.66 11.34 -42.33
N LYS A 50 -20.04 10.15 -42.81
CA LYS A 50 -20.27 9.91 -44.24
C LYS A 50 -21.43 10.73 -44.77
N THR A 51 -22.52 10.82 -44.01
CA THR A 51 -23.70 11.62 -44.35
C THR A 51 -23.33 13.10 -44.39
N HIS A 52 -22.65 13.63 -43.36
CA HIS A 52 -22.20 15.02 -43.32
C HIS A 52 -21.22 15.36 -44.45
N TRP A 53 -20.24 14.50 -44.73
CA TRP A 53 -19.28 14.72 -45.81
C TRP A 53 -19.96 14.74 -47.19
N LYS A 54 -20.88 13.80 -47.46
CA LYS A 54 -21.65 13.79 -48.72
C LYS A 54 -22.57 15.01 -48.82
N ALA A 55 -23.24 15.35 -47.73
CA ALA A 55 -24.08 16.53 -47.60
C ALA A 55 -23.31 17.79 -47.99
N ILE A 56 -22.20 18.09 -47.31
CA ILE A 56 -21.35 19.26 -47.62
C ILE A 56 -20.80 19.19 -49.05
N GLY A 57 -20.50 17.98 -49.54
CA GLY A 57 -20.04 17.74 -50.89
C GLY A 57 -21.07 18.09 -51.97
N SER A 58 -22.36 17.83 -51.74
CA SER A 58 -23.40 18.00 -52.76
C SER A 58 -23.80 19.46 -53.03
N TYR A 59 -23.48 20.41 -52.15
CA TYR A 59 -23.91 21.81 -52.27
C TYR A 59 -22.71 22.75 -52.52
N PRO A 60 -22.54 23.31 -53.73
CA PRO A 60 -21.44 24.21 -54.06
C PRO A 60 -21.36 25.45 -53.15
N LYS A 61 -22.52 26.01 -52.76
CA LYS A 61 -22.59 27.18 -51.89
C LYS A 61 -21.95 26.93 -50.51
N LEU A 62 -22.12 25.75 -49.93
CA LEU A 62 -21.47 25.39 -48.65
C LEU A 62 -19.97 25.15 -48.82
N ARG A 63 -19.59 24.56 -49.96
CA ARG A 63 -18.21 24.23 -50.30
C ARG A 63 -17.34 25.47 -50.45
N ASP A 64 -17.85 26.50 -51.12
CA ASP A 64 -17.05 27.67 -51.49
C ASP A 64 -17.06 28.75 -50.39
N ALA A 65 -18.13 28.83 -49.59
CA ALA A 65 -18.31 29.90 -48.60
C ALA A 65 -17.82 29.59 -47.18
N TYR A 66 -17.96 28.35 -46.68
CA TYR A 66 -17.83 28.05 -45.23
C TYR A 66 -16.55 27.31 -44.84
N SER A 67 -15.49 27.54 -45.61
CA SER A 67 -14.13 27.03 -45.42
C SER A 67 -13.89 25.58 -45.85
N LEU A 68 -12.81 25.42 -46.62
CA LEU A 68 -12.18 24.15 -46.95
C LEU A 68 -11.91 23.28 -45.70
N GLN A 69 -11.82 23.90 -44.51
CA GLN A 69 -11.53 23.26 -43.24
C GLN A 69 -12.67 22.36 -42.74
N ILE A 70 -13.95 22.78 -42.81
CA ILE A 70 -15.07 21.94 -42.36
C ILE A 70 -15.18 20.70 -43.26
N ARG A 71 -15.08 20.90 -44.57
CA ARG A 71 -15.11 19.80 -45.54
C ARG A 71 -13.92 18.84 -45.34
N ALA A 72 -12.72 19.37 -45.09
CA ALA A 72 -11.54 18.57 -44.79
C ALA A 72 -11.69 17.81 -43.48
N GLY A 73 -12.22 18.44 -42.43
CA GLY A 73 -12.50 17.84 -41.13
C GLY A 73 -13.49 16.69 -41.22
N GLU A 74 -14.62 16.88 -41.90
CA GLU A 74 -15.62 15.82 -42.10
C GLU A 74 -15.12 14.69 -43.00
N HIS A 75 -14.37 15.00 -44.05
CA HIS A 75 -13.72 13.98 -44.87
C HIS A 75 -12.70 13.17 -44.05
N MET A 76 -11.91 13.84 -43.21
CA MET A 76 -10.94 13.21 -42.32
C MET A 76 -11.65 12.31 -41.30
N ALA A 77 -12.71 12.79 -40.65
CA ALA A 77 -13.53 12.01 -39.72
C ALA A 77 -14.12 10.77 -40.40
N PHE A 78 -14.70 10.90 -41.60
CA PHE A 78 -15.23 9.77 -42.36
C PHE A 78 -14.16 8.74 -42.75
N LYS A 79 -13.05 9.18 -43.35
CA LYS A 79 -11.98 8.29 -43.81
C LYS A 79 -11.33 7.56 -42.65
N TRP A 80 -10.96 8.27 -41.59
CA TRP A 80 -10.27 7.64 -40.45
C TRP A 80 -11.20 6.79 -39.60
N SER A 81 -12.49 7.15 -39.45
CA SER A 81 -13.45 6.26 -38.78
C SER A 81 -13.66 4.96 -39.56
N GLN A 82 -13.74 5.01 -40.90
CA GLN A 82 -13.82 3.82 -41.74
C GLN A 82 -12.56 2.95 -41.64
N VAL A 83 -11.36 3.53 -41.75
CA VAL A 83 -10.09 2.79 -41.62
C VAL A 83 -10.00 2.15 -40.23
N ASN A 84 -10.36 2.88 -39.18
CA ASN A 84 -10.41 2.36 -37.81
C ASN A 84 -11.38 1.19 -37.68
N PHE A 85 -12.59 1.31 -38.21
CA PHE A 85 -13.60 0.26 -38.14
C PHE A 85 -13.12 -1.01 -38.82
N CYS A 86 -12.63 -0.90 -40.06
CA CYS A 86 -12.09 -2.04 -40.81
C CYS A 86 -10.88 -2.66 -40.11
N TYR A 87 -9.97 -1.84 -39.58
CA TYR A 87 -8.81 -2.33 -38.86
C TYR A 87 -9.19 -3.07 -37.57
N HIS A 88 -10.04 -2.50 -36.73
CA HIS A 88 -10.45 -3.16 -35.47
C HIS A 88 -11.23 -4.44 -35.73
N LEU A 89 -12.05 -4.48 -36.78
CA LEU A 89 -12.75 -5.69 -37.21
C LEU A 89 -11.76 -6.76 -37.68
N ALA A 90 -10.80 -6.40 -38.54
CA ALA A 90 -9.80 -7.32 -39.07
C ALA A 90 -8.84 -7.83 -37.98
N ALA A 91 -8.45 -6.95 -37.05
CA ALA A 91 -7.54 -7.29 -35.96
C ALA A 91 -8.24 -8.00 -34.79
N LEU A 92 -9.59 -8.02 -34.74
CA LEU A 92 -10.34 -8.69 -33.69
C LEU A 92 -9.97 -10.17 -33.61
N ILE A 93 -10.02 -10.88 -34.73
CA ILE A 93 -9.78 -12.33 -34.80
C ILE A 93 -8.30 -12.67 -34.51
N PRO A 94 -7.28 -12.08 -35.17
CA PRO A 94 -5.89 -12.42 -34.89
C PRO A 94 -5.45 -12.09 -33.47
N SER A 95 -5.99 -11.01 -32.87
CA SER A 95 -5.64 -10.61 -31.50
C SER A 95 -6.11 -11.58 -30.42
N THR A 96 -7.07 -12.47 -30.73
CA THR A 96 -7.52 -13.51 -29.79
C THR A 96 -6.57 -14.69 -29.72
N PHE A 97 -5.86 -14.99 -30.81
CA PHE A 97 -4.98 -16.15 -30.93
C PHE A 97 -3.51 -15.83 -30.58
N LEU A 98 -3.12 -14.56 -30.65
CA LEU A 98 -1.74 -14.15 -30.40
C LEU A 98 -1.46 -13.97 -28.90
N LEU A 99 -0.29 -14.46 -28.48
CA LEU A 99 0.16 -14.31 -27.10
C LEU A 99 0.41 -12.83 -26.77
N SER A 100 0.19 -12.47 -25.50
CA SER A 100 0.28 -11.08 -25.02
C SER A 100 1.55 -10.29 -25.43
N PRO A 101 2.77 -10.87 -25.47
CA PRO A 101 3.95 -10.15 -25.96
C PRO A 101 3.86 -9.80 -27.45
N VAL A 102 3.28 -10.68 -28.26
CA VAL A 102 3.16 -10.52 -29.72
C VAL A 102 2.04 -9.53 -30.08
N ASN A 103 1.07 -9.33 -29.18
CA ASN A 103 0.01 -8.34 -29.36
C ASN A 103 0.50 -6.89 -29.46
N ILE A 104 1.78 -6.61 -29.16
CA ILE A 104 2.38 -5.31 -29.42
C ILE A 104 2.32 -4.91 -30.90
N ILE A 105 2.32 -5.88 -31.82
CA ILE A 105 2.18 -5.63 -33.26
C ILE A 105 0.88 -4.89 -33.55
N PHE A 106 -0.19 -5.11 -32.76
CA PHE A 106 -1.44 -4.36 -32.89
C PHE A 106 -1.43 -3.04 -32.13
N ALA A 107 -0.67 -2.93 -31.03
CA ALA A 107 -0.58 -1.69 -30.26
C ALA A 107 0.02 -0.54 -31.08
N ILE A 108 0.95 -0.83 -32.01
CA ILE A 108 1.57 0.21 -32.86
C ILE A 108 0.53 0.85 -33.81
N PRO A 109 -0.19 0.09 -34.66
CA PRO A 109 -1.28 0.67 -35.45
C PRO A 109 -2.37 1.31 -34.59
N ASP A 110 -2.72 0.73 -33.43
CA ASP A 110 -3.71 1.32 -32.52
C ASP A 110 -3.31 2.76 -32.10
N VAL A 111 -2.02 3.01 -31.81
CA VAL A 111 -1.50 4.35 -31.48
C VAL A 111 -1.58 5.31 -32.67
N VAL A 112 -1.24 4.84 -33.86
CA VAL A 112 -1.32 5.65 -35.09
C VAL A 112 -2.76 6.06 -35.35
N LEU A 113 -3.67 5.09 -35.27
CA LEU A 113 -5.10 5.31 -35.45
C LEU A 113 -5.70 6.24 -34.39
N LEU A 114 -5.30 6.08 -33.12
CA LEU A 114 -5.68 6.99 -32.04
C LEU A 114 -5.22 8.43 -32.31
N THR A 115 -4.01 8.59 -32.85
CA THR A 115 -3.45 9.91 -33.19
C THR A 115 -4.28 10.57 -34.29
N TYR A 116 -4.63 9.85 -35.35
CA TYR A 116 -5.47 10.39 -36.43
C TYR A 116 -6.90 10.69 -35.97
N LEU A 117 -7.47 9.86 -35.09
CA LEU A 117 -8.78 10.12 -34.50
C LEU A 117 -8.75 11.39 -33.63
N SER A 118 -7.67 11.59 -32.87
CA SER A 118 -7.46 12.80 -32.05
C SER A 118 -7.31 14.06 -32.92
N LEU A 119 -6.61 13.96 -34.06
CA LEU A 119 -6.50 15.05 -35.03
C LEU A 119 -7.86 15.37 -35.67
N ALA A 120 -8.65 14.36 -36.02
CA ALA A 120 -10.00 14.55 -36.55
C ALA A 120 -10.92 15.25 -35.53
N ILE A 121 -10.87 14.84 -34.26
CA ILE A 121 -11.61 15.50 -33.17
C ILE A 121 -11.17 16.96 -33.03
N THR A 122 -9.85 17.22 -33.00
CA THR A 122 -9.31 18.58 -32.88
C THR A 122 -9.76 19.47 -34.05
N SER A 123 -9.80 18.92 -35.26
CA SER A 123 -10.37 19.61 -36.43
C SER A 123 -11.86 19.90 -36.23
N GLN A 124 -12.63 18.93 -35.71
CA GLN A 124 -14.06 19.09 -35.42
C GLN A 124 -14.32 20.15 -34.34
N GLU A 125 -13.45 20.31 -33.35
CA GLU A 125 -13.63 21.30 -32.27
C GLU A 125 -13.65 22.75 -32.77
N SER A 126 -13.15 23.02 -33.98
CA SER A 126 -13.15 24.36 -34.57
C SER A 126 -14.54 24.81 -35.06
N TYR A 127 -15.43 23.87 -35.41
CA TYR A 127 -16.76 24.18 -35.96
C TYR A 127 -17.91 23.49 -35.23
N SER A 128 -17.65 22.38 -34.52
CA SER A 128 -18.64 21.69 -33.70
C SER A 128 -18.86 22.45 -32.39
N PRO A 129 -20.12 22.60 -31.94
CA PRO A 129 -20.43 23.28 -30.69
C PRO A 129 -19.76 22.62 -29.48
N LYS A 130 -19.22 23.44 -28.58
CA LYS A 130 -18.54 22.97 -27.36
C LYS A 130 -19.49 22.75 -26.19
N ASN A 131 -20.53 23.58 -26.09
CA ASN A 131 -21.51 23.55 -25.02
C ASN A 131 -22.67 22.58 -25.35
N MET A 132 -23.39 22.16 -24.30
CA MET A 132 -24.50 21.21 -24.46
C MET A 132 -25.76 21.85 -25.05
N ASP A 133 -25.87 23.18 -25.07
CA ASP A 133 -27.11 23.86 -25.43
C ASP A 133 -27.10 24.27 -26.90
N CYS A 134 -27.74 23.46 -27.75
CA CYS A 134 -28.04 23.81 -29.14
C CYS A 134 -29.17 24.84 -29.28
N GLN A 135 -29.79 25.24 -28.16
CA GLN A 135 -30.90 26.19 -28.11
C GLN A 135 -30.46 27.64 -28.31
N ASP A 136 -29.24 27.99 -27.93
CA ASP A 136 -28.71 29.34 -28.08
C ASP A 136 -27.78 29.43 -29.31
N PRO A 137 -28.23 30.00 -30.44
CA PRO A 137 -27.42 30.10 -31.64
C PRO A 137 -26.17 30.98 -31.44
N THR A 138 -26.14 31.83 -30.42
CA THR A 138 -24.96 32.66 -30.11
C THR A 138 -23.81 31.87 -29.47
N SER A 139 -24.11 30.68 -28.93
CA SER A 139 -23.12 29.79 -28.31
C SER A 139 -22.37 28.88 -29.31
N LEU A 140 -22.78 28.92 -30.58
CA LEU A 140 -22.21 28.10 -31.65
C LEU A 140 -20.85 28.64 -32.09
N SER A 141 -19.86 27.77 -32.27
CA SER A 141 -18.52 28.14 -32.77
C SER A 141 -18.58 28.73 -34.19
N ASN A 142 -19.59 28.36 -34.98
CA ASN A 142 -19.82 28.87 -36.34
C ASN A 142 -21.33 28.83 -36.70
N PRO A 143 -22.13 29.80 -36.20
CA PRO A 143 -23.58 29.79 -36.38
C PRO A 143 -23.97 29.94 -37.87
N VAL A 144 -23.15 30.66 -38.64
CA VAL A 144 -23.43 30.95 -40.04
C VAL A 144 -23.38 29.68 -40.91
N PHE A 145 -22.44 28.77 -40.63
CA PHE A 145 -22.38 27.47 -41.30
C PHE A 145 -23.64 26.63 -41.01
N LEU A 146 -24.07 26.54 -39.75
CA LEU A 146 -25.23 25.73 -39.35
C LEU A 146 -26.52 26.31 -39.92
N GLN A 147 -26.66 27.63 -39.94
CA GLN A 147 -27.79 28.30 -40.57
C GLN A 147 -27.82 28.07 -42.08
N ALA A 148 -26.67 28.16 -42.76
CA ALA A 148 -26.56 27.85 -44.18
C ALA A 148 -26.90 26.38 -44.48
N ALA A 149 -26.42 25.45 -43.66
CA ALA A 149 -26.72 24.03 -43.78
C ALA A 149 -28.22 23.76 -43.62
N ALA A 150 -28.88 24.34 -42.62
CA ALA A 150 -30.33 24.21 -42.42
C ALA A 150 -31.13 24.83 -43.58
N SER A 151 -30.73 26.01 -44.06
CA SER A 151 -31.44 26.72 -45.14
C SER A 151 -31.46 25.97 -46.48
N LEU A 152 -30.49 25.06 -46.69
CA LEU A 152 -30.40 24.25 -47.89
C LEU A 152 -31.24 22.96 -47.83
N GLY A 153 -32.06 22.80 -46.80
CA GLY A 153 -32.91 21.61 -46.61
C GLY A 153 -32.11 20.34 -46.34
N LEU A 154 -30.82 20.48 -46.04
CA LEU A 154 -29.91 19.38 -45.74
C LEU A 154 -30.25 18.71 -44.41
N LEU A 155 -30.73 19.51 -43.45
CA LEU A 155 -31.13 19.14 -42.11
C LEU A 155 -32.42 19.91 -41.82
N MET A 156 -33.45 19.20 -41.33
CA MET A 156 -34.82 19.73 -41.20
C MET A 156 -34.89 21.00 -40.32
N ASP A 157 -33.94 21.22 -39.42
CA ASP A 157 -33.85 22.38 -38.53
C ASP A 157 -32.39 22.66 -38.11
N VAL A 158 -32.04 23.91 -37.79
CA VAL A 158 -30.74 24.34 -37.24
C VAL A 158 -30.45 23.62 -35.93
N GLU A 159 -31.45 23.48 -35.07
CA GLU A 159 -31.31 22.78 -33.78
C GLU A 159 -30.94 21.30 -34.00
N ARG A 160 -31.63 20.63 -34.93
CA ARG A 160 -31.34 19.24 -35.29
C ARG A 160 -29.94 19.09 -35.92
N ALA A 161 -29.55 20.03 -36.77
CA ALA A 161 -28.21 20.05 -37.35
C ALA A 161 -27.13 20.17 -36.27
N CYS A 162 -27.32 21.10 -35.33
CA CYS A 162 -26.44 21.27 -34.18
C CYS A 162 -26.33 19.98 -33.37
N GLU A 163 -27.47 19.34 -33.06
CA GLU A 163 -27.51 18.12 -32.26
C GLU A 163 -26.83 16.94 -32.98
N GLU A 164 -26.96 16.80 -34.30
CA GLU A 164 -26.28 15.76 -35.09
C GLU A 164 -24.75 15.97 -35.13
N PHE A 165 -24.27 17.19 -35.35
CA PHE A 165 -22.82 17.51 -35.28
C PHE A 165 -22.24 17.33 -33.87
N LYS A 166 -23.02 17.70 -32.83
CA LYS A 166 -22.67 17.48 -31.43
C LYS A 166 -22.61 15.98 -31.10
N GLN A 167 -23.60 15.22 -31.56
CA GLN A 167 -23.67 13.77 -31.36
C GLN A 167 -22.49 13.06 -32.05
N GLN A 168 -22.14 13.45 -33.27
CA GLN A 168 -20.96 12.95 -33.98
C GLN A 168 -19.67 13.19 -33.18
N ARG A 169 -19.46 14.42 -32.70
CA ARG A 169 -18.29 14.76 -31.88
C ARG A 169 -18.24 13.91 -30.61
N ASN A 170 -19.37 13.75 -29.93
CA ASN A 170 -19.46 12.92 -28.73
C ASN A 170 -19.08 11.46 -29.01
N PHE A 171 -19.57 10.88 -30.12
CA PHE A 171 -19.16 9.53 -30.53
C PHE A 171 -17.66 9.44 -30.83
N ALA A 172 -17.08 10.45 -31.49
CA ALA A 172 -15.65 10.49 -31.76
C ALA A 172 -14.82 10.56 -30.46
N VAL A 173 -15.21 11.41 -29.50
CA VAL A 173 -14.56 11.53 -28.18
C VAL A 173 -14.64 10.23 -27.39
N VAL A 174 -15.83 9.60 -27.33
CA VAL A 174 -16.02 8.30 -26.67
C VAL A 174 -15.15 7.23 -27.32
N THR A 175 -15.12 7.19 -28.65
CA THR A 175 -14.27 6.26 -29.40
C THR A 175 -12.80 6.47 -29.10
N CYS A 176 -12.32 7.72 -29.10
CA CYS A 176 -10.95 8.07 -28.78
C CYS A 176 -10.57 7.61 -27.36
N ALA A 177 -11.44 7.84 -26.37
CA ALA A 177 -11.23 7.38 -25.00
C ALA A 177 -11.15 5.85 -24.88
N LEU A 178 -11.99 5.11 -25.61
CA LEU A 178 -11.98 3.65 -25.64
C LEU A 178 -10.72 3.10 -26.33
N VAL A 179 -10.34 3.64 -27.48
CA VAL A 179 -9.11 3.26 -28.20
C VAL A 179 -7.87 3.57 -27.34
N ALA A 180 -7.81 4.74 -26.69
CA ALA A 180 -6.72 5.10 -25.77
C ALA A 180 -6.62 4.12 -24.58
N SER A 181 -7.75 3.75 -24.00
CA SER A 181 -7.80 2.76 -22.91
C SER A 181 -7.29 1.40 -23.37
N MET A 182 -7.70 0.96 -24.57
CA MET A 182 -7.26 -0.30 -25.17
C MET A 182 -5.74 -0.30 -25.44
N VAL A 183 -5.21 0.76 -26.05
CA VAL A 183 -3.76 0.95 -26.26
C VAL A 183 -3.02 0.83 -24.93
N PHE A 184 -3.49 1.53 -23.90
CA PHE A 184 -2.90 1.50 -22.57
C PHE A 184 -2.86 0.09 -21.98
N PHE A 185 -3.97 -0.65 -22.05
CA PHE A 185 -4.03 -2.03 -21.55
C PHE A 185 -3.14 -2.98 -22.36
N ASN A 186 -3.09 -2.86 -23.68
CA ASN A 186 -2.22 -3.67 -24.54
C ASN A 186 -0.74 -3.45 -24.21
N ILE A 187 -0.33 -2.18 -24.03
CA ILE A 187 1.04 -1.82 -23.64
C ILE A 187 1.36 -2.36 -22.23
N CYS A 188 0.45 -2.21 -21.26
CA CYS A 188 0.65 -2.71 -19.91
C CYS A 188 0.76 -4.24 -19.88
N ASN A 189 -0.13 -4.95 -20.58
CA ASN A 189 -0.11 -6.41 -20.65
C ASN A 189 1.18 -6.92 -21.30
N CYS A 190 1.60 -6.30 -22.41
CA CYS A 190 2.88 -6.60 -23.05
C CYS A 190 4.05 -6.39 -22.08
N PHE A 191 4.09 -5.26 -21.37
CA PHE A 191 5.14 -4.99 -20.38
C PHE A 191 5.19 -6.05 -19.27
N PHE A 192 4.05 -6.39 -18.66
CA PHE A 192 4.02 -7.41 -17.61
C PHE A 192 4.40 -8.80 -18.13
N ALA A 193 3.99 -9.15 -19.35
CA ALA A 193 4.37 -10.40 -19.98
C ALA A 193 5.89 -10.46 -20.24
N CYS A 194 6.50 -9.37 -20.74
CA CYS A 194 7.96 -9.27 -20.93
C CYS A 194 8.72 -9.39 -19.60
N VAL A 195 8.25 -8.75 -18.53
CA VAL A 195 8.88 -8.84 -17.20
C VAL A 195 8.82 -10.26 -16.64
N ARG A 196 7.68 -10.95 -16.79
CA ARG A 196 7.53 -12.34 -16.34
C ARG A 196 8.42 -13.29 -17.14
N LEU A 197 8.40 -13.19 -18.47
CA LEU A 197 9.27 -13.97 -19.35
C LEU A 197 10.74 -13.77 -18.99
N GLY A 198 11.17 -12.52 -18.73
CA GLY A 198 12.52 -12.24 -18.28
C GLY A 198 12.84 -12.87 -16.92
N LYS A 199 11.88 -12.92 -15.99
CA LYS A 199 12.06 -13.59 -14.69
C LYS A 199 12.16 -15.11 -14.84
N GLU A 200 11.33 -15.72 -15.67
CA GLU A 200 11.35 -17.17 -15.91
C GLU A 200 12.65 -17.61 -16.59
N VAL A 201 13.12 -16.85 -17.58
CA VAL A 201 14.43 -17.09 -18.22
C VAL A 201 15.56 -16.96 -17.21
N ASN A 202 15.53 -15.94 -16.35
CA ASN A 202 16.57 -15.76 -15.32
C ASN A 202 16.48 -16.79 -14.18
N SER A 203 15.29 -17.30 -13.83
CA SER A 203 15.12 -18.25 -12.72
C SER A 203 15.35 -19.70 -13.15
N SER A 204 15.10 -20.00 -14.42
CA SER A 204 15.32 -21.34 -14.95
C SER A 204 16.82 -21.57 -15.14
N LYS A 205 17.44 -22.31 -14.21
CA LYS A 205 18.76 -22.95 -14.41
C LYS A 205 18.73 -24.04 -15.50
N ILE A 206 17.74 -24.01 -16.38
CA ILE A 206 17.51 -25.02 -17.40
C ILE A 206 18.52 -24.74 -18.51
N SER A 207 19.31 -25.76 -18.85
CA SER A 207 20.33 -25.70 -19.89
C SER A 207 19.73 -25.15 -21.19
N HIS A 208 20.33 -24.07 -21.71
CA HIS A 208 19.87 -23.34 -22.90
C HIS A 208 19.66 -24.22 -24.14
N SER A 209 20.29 -25.40 -24.20
CA SER A 209 20.30 -26.29 -25.36
C SER A 209 18.98 -27.03 -25.64
N GLN A 210 18.02 -27.09 -24.69
CA GLN A 210 16.78 -27.85 -24.87
C GLN A 210 15.53 -26.99 -25.15
N LEU A 211 15.66 -25.67 -25.19
CA LEU A 211 14.52 -24.80 -25.48
C LEU A 211 14.33 -24.66 -27.00
N PRO A 212 13.09 -24.81 -27.52
CA PRO A 212 12.81 -24.58 -28.93
C PRO A 212 13.23 -23.17 -29.37
N ILE A 213 13.71 -23.03 -30.62
CA ILE A 213 14.30 -21.80 -31.17
C ILE A 213 13.47 -20.54 -30.88
N TRP A 214 12.14 -20.63 -31.00
CA TRP A 214 11.26 -19.49 -30.73
C TRP A 214 11.34 -18.98 -29.28
N LYS A 215 11.59 -19.85 -28.30
CA LYS A 215 11.82 -19.46 -26.90
C LYS A 215 13.17 -18.79 -26.69
N GLN A 216 14.14 -18.99 -27.59
CA GLN A 216 15.43 -18.29 -27.56
C GLN A 216 15.35 -16.95 -28.30
N LEU A 217 14.61 -16.90 -29.41
CA LEU A 217 14.49 -15.70 -30.24
C LEU A 217 13.60 -14.63 -29.58
N LEU A 218 12.50 -15.05 -28.93
CA LEU A 218 11.52 -14.14 -28.34
C LEU A 218 12.11 -13.25 -27.23
N PRO A 219 12.88 -13.75 -26.23
CA PRO A 219 13.54 -12.90 -25.25
C PRO A 219 14.54 -11.92 -25.89
N THR A 220 15.26 -12.35 -26.92
CA THR A 220 16.25 -11.53 -27.62
C THR A 220 15.57 -10.36 -28.35
N LEU A 221 14.45 -10.61 -29.02
CA LEU A 221 13.64 -9.57 -29.67
C LEU A 221 12.95 -8.65 -28.64
N MET A 222 12.52 -9.20 -27.51
CA MET A 222 11.82 -8.45 -26.46
C MET A 222 12.74 -7.68 -25.52
N LEU A 223 14.05 -7.97 -25.50
CA LEU A 223 15.03 -7.29 -24.66
C LEU A 223 15.09 -5.78 -24.91
N PRO A 224 15.28 -5.27 -26.15
CA PRO A 224 15.30 -3.82 -26.40
C PRO A 224 13.97 -3.16 -26.05
N PHE A 225 12.85 -3.85 -26.29
CA PHE A 225 11.53 -3.34 -25.91
C PHE A 225 11.37 -3.25 -24.38
N ARG A 226 11.87 -4.26 -23.64
CA ARG A 226 11.90 -4.23 -22.18
C ARG A 226 12.71 -3.04 -21.68
N GLU A 227 13.93 -2.84 -22.19
CA GLU A 227 14.78 -1.72 -21.78
C GLU A 227 14.16 -0.38 -22.14
N PHE A 228 13.54 -0.25 -23.32
CA PHE A 228 12.80 0.94 -23.72
C PHE A 228 11.60 1.21 -22.81
N MET A 229 10.81 0.19 -22.46
CA MET A 229 9.68 0.36 -21.56
C MET A 229 10.12 0.69 -20.13
N VAL A 230 11.21 0.08 -19.66
CA VAL A 230 11.83 0.43 -18.38
C VAL A 230 12.32 1.87 -18.41
N LEU A 231 12.93 2.33 -19.50
CA LEU A 231 13.34 3.73 -19.70
C LEU A 231 12.13 4.68 -19.70
N CYS A 232 11.08 4.38 -20.45
CA CYS A 232 9.84 5.16 -20.47
C CYS A 232 9.19 5.24 -19.09
N PHE A 233 9.12 4.12 -18.37
CA PHE A 233 8.63 4.07 -17.01
C PHE A 233 9.52 4.87 -16.05
N TRP A 234 10.85 4.80 -16.23
CA TRP A 234 11.81 5.62 -15.51
C TRP A 234 11.58 7.10 -15.78
N ILE A 235 11.40 7.52 -17.04
CA ILE A 235 11.11 8.92 -17.39
C ILE A 235 9.79 9.35 -16.76
N LEU A 236 8.72 8.55 -16.90
CA LEU A 236 7.40 8.86 -16.33
C LEU A 236 7.40 8.91 -14.80
N LEU A 237 8.28 8.19 -14.11
CA LEU A 237 8.42 8.28 -12.65
C LEU A 237 9.40 9.37 -12.23
N TYR A 238 10.51 9.53 -12.94
CA TYR A 238 11.62 10.38 -12.57
C TYR A 238 11.35 11.84 -12.92
N VAL A 239 10.72 12.12 -14.06
CA VAL A 239 10.36 13.49 -14.46
C VAL A 239 9.43 14.14 -13.42
N PRO A 240 8.32 13.50 -12.97
CA PRO A 240 7.54 14.03 -11.85
C PRO A 240 8.33 14.19 -10.56
N CYS A 241 9.31 13.31 -10.29
CA CYS A 241 10.17 13.44 -9.10
C CYS A 241 11.12 14.64 -9.21
N LEU A 242 11.66 14.93 -10.40
CA LEU A 242 12.51 16.09 -10.67
C LEU A 242 11.72 17.39 -10.61
N THR A 243 10.53 17.43 -11.24
CA THR A 243 9.64 18.59 -11.14
C THR A 243 9.18 18.79 -9.70
N PHE A 244 8.92 17.70 -8.97
CA PHE A 244 8.54 17.76 -7.56
C PHE A 244 9.61 18.41 -6.67
N ARG A 245 10.89 18.09 -6.91
CA ARG A 245 12.03 18.68 -6.19
C ARG A 245 12.16 20.19 -6.39
N ARG A 246 11.62 20.74 -7.48
CA ARG A 246 11.65 22.19 -7.76
C ARG A 246 10.51 22.96 -7.10
N PHE A 247 9.48 22.31 -6.57
CA PHE A 247 8.39 23.03 -5.89
C PHE A 247 8.82 23.63 -4.54
N PRO A 248 8.20 24.73 -4.09
CA PRO A 248 8.40 25.26 -2.75
C PRO A 248 8.12 24.22 -1.65
N ALA A 249 8.87 24.31 -0.54
CA ALA A 249 8.74 23.43 0.63
C ALA A 249 7.29 23.31 1.17
N SER A 250 6.51 24.39 1.04
CA SER A 250 5.09 24.44 1.43
C SER A 250 4.19 23.51 0.60
N VAL A 251 4.47 23.38 -0.71
CA VAL A 251 3.75 22.48 -1.61
C VAL A 251 4.27 21.05 -1.43
N GLN A 252 5.59 20.89 -1.35
CA GLN A 252 6.21 19.58 -1.15
C GLN A 252 5.69 18.88 0.11
N SER A 253 5.69 19.59 1.25
CA SER A 253 5.20 19.05 2.53
C SER A 253 3.73 18.63 2.47
N ARG A 254 2.85 19.38 1.77
CA ARG A 254 1.43 19.03 1.59
C ARG A 254 1.25 17.78 0.75
N VAL A 255 1.96 17.68 -0.37
CA VAL A 255 1.89 16.50 -1.26
C VAL A 255 2.43 15.26 -0.57
N LEU A 256 3.59 15.36 0.10
CA LEU A 256 4.17 14.27 0.89
C LEU A 256 3.23 13.83 2.01
N PHE A 257 2.64 14.79 2.73
CA PHE A 257 1.63 14.51 3.74
C PHE A 257 0.41 13.80 3.16
N ALA A 258 -0.12 14.24 2.02
CA ALA A 258 -1.29 13.65 1.37
C ALA A 258 -1.02 12.21 0.89
N MET A 259 0.10 11.99 0.20
CA MET A 259 0.53 10.65 -0.22
C MET A 259 0.70 9.72 0.99
N ARG A 260 1.33 10.21 2.06
CA ARG A 260 1.57 9.42 3.27
C ARG A 260 0.28 9.14 4.04
N CYS A 261 -0.65 10.09 4.10
CA CYS A 261 -2.00 9.90 4.62
C CYS A 261 -2.71 8.78 3.86
N ARG A 262 -2.70 8.80 2.52
CA ARG A 262 -3.29 7.72 1.69
C ARG A 262 -2.71 6.36 2.06
N VAL A 263 -1.38 6.24 2.10
CA VAL A 263 -0.71 4.97 2.48
C VAL A 263 -1.14 4.48 3.85
N LYS A 264 -1.24 5.36 4.86
CA LYS A 264 -1.71 4.99 6.20
C LYS A 264 -3.18 4.63 6.24
N SER A 265 -4.04 5.34 5.50
CA SER A 265 -5.47 5.02 5.41
C SER A 265 -5.68 3.65 4.77
N PHE A 266 -4.92 3.30 3.74
CA PHE A 266 -4.94 1.96 3.15
C PHE A 266 -4.45 0.91 4.14
N GLN A 267 -3.32 1.13 4.82
CA GLN A 267 -2.82 0.22 5.85
C GLN A 267 -3.83 0.01 7.00
N GLY A 268 -4.50 1.08 7.43
CA GLY A 268 -5.53 1.02 8.47
C GLY A 268 -6.76 0.20 8.07
N ARG A 269 -7.19 0.24 6.80
CA ARG A 269 -8.29 -0.59 6.30
C ARG A 269 -7.97 -2.09 6.31
N PHE A 270 -6.74 -2.46 5.94
CA PHE A 270 -6.29 -3.85 6.03
C PHE A 270 -6.19 -4.34 7.49
N GLN A 271 -5.88 -3.42 8.40
CA GLN A 271 -5.73 -3.71 9.80
C GLN A 271 -7.07 -3.82 10.55
N GLN A 272 -8.04 -2.98 10.19
CA GLN A 272 -9.41 -3.07 10.72
C GLN A 272 -10.16 -4.32 10.27
N ARG A 273 -9.71 -5.00 9.21
CA ARG A 273 -10.36 -6.25 8.74
C ARG A 273 -10.05 -7.49 9.57
N LYS A 274 -9.12 -7.38 10.52
CA LYS A 274 -9.00 -8.32 11.62
C LYS A 274 -8.70 -7.49 12.86
N PRO A 275 -9.69 -7.02 13.64
CA PRO A 275 -9.56 -7.37 15.04
C PRO A 275 -9.42 -8.88 14.97
N ALA A 276 -8.18 -9.37 15.02
CA ALA A 276 -8.02 -10.70 15.51
C ALA A 276 -8.82 -10.62 16.81
N GLN A 277 -9.94 -11.32 16.83
CA GLN A 277 -10.14 -12.25 17.91
C GLN A 277 -8.82 -13.06 18.06
N CYS A 278 -7.70 -12.44 18.45
CA CYS A 278 -7.29 -12.57 19.82
C CYS A 278 -8.54 -12.25 20.64
N ALA A 279 -9.47 -13.21 20.69
CA ALA A 279 -9.37 -14.16 21.76
C ALA A 279 -8.11 -13.84 22.61
N GLN A 280 -8.23 -12.80 23.45
CA GLN A 280 -8.58 -13.09 24.81
C GLN A 280 -9.66 -14.20 24.77
N THR A 281 -9.25 -15.42 24.40
CA THR A 281 -9.67 -16.57 25.14
C THR A 281 -9.29 -16.07 26.51
N ASP A 282 -10.33 -15.73 27.25
CA ASP A 282 -10.35 -15.85 28.67
C ASP A 282 -9.80 -17.24 29.02
N HIS A 283 -8.52 -17.52 28.73
CA HIS A 283 -7.77 -18.60 29.33
C HIS A 283 -7.65 -18.33 30.82
N ASN A 284 -7.77 -17.05 31.22
CA ASN A 284 -8.02 -16.69 32.61
C ASN A 284 -9.45 -17.01 33.07
N GLY A 285 -10.48 -16.86 32.22
CA GLY A 285 -11.86 -17.21 32.58
C GLY A 285 -12.08 -18.73 32.66
N ALA A 286 -11.56 -19.51 31.71
CA ALA A 286 -11.66 -20.97 31.69
C ALA A 286 -10.78 -21.65 32.77
N TRP A 287 -9.61 -21.09 33.10
CA TRP A 287 -8.86 -21.52 34.30
C TRP A 287 -9.65 -21.15 35.57
N MET A 288 -10.29 -19.97 35.63
CA MET A 288 -11.06 -19.57 36.81
C MET A 288 -12.30 -20.43 37.07
N THR A 289 -13.07 -20.84 36.05
CA THR A 289 -14.23 -21.73 36.22
C THR A 289 -13.83 -23.18 36.54
N ALA A 290 -12.68 -23.67 36.08
CA ALA A 290 -12.25 -25.06 36.32
C ALA A 290 -11.72 -25.35 37.74
N LEU A 291 -11.53 -24.35 38.62
CA LEU A 291 -11.31 -24.61 40.06
C LEU A 291 -12.29 -23.88 40.99
N GLN A 292 -13.59 -24.01 40.71
CA GLN A 292 -14.64 -23.93 41.73
C GLN A 292 -14.67 -25.21 42.58
N GLY A 293 -13.50 -25.62 43.09
CA GLY A 293 -13.41 -26.66 44.10
C GLY A 293 -13.99 -26.15 45.42
N LYS A 294 -14.85 -26.96 46.04
CA LYS A 294 -15.52 -26.73 47.33
C LYS A 294 -14.60 -26.04 48.35
N ASN A 295 -15.13 -24.98 48.94
CA ASN A 295 -14.56 -24.23 50.06
C ASN A 295 -14.07 -25.17 51.17
N THR A 296 -12.76 -25.14 51.41
CA THR A 296 -12.18 -25.35 52.73
C THR A 296 -11.39 -24.11 53.10
N ASP A 297 -11.40 -23.79 54.39
CA ASP A 297 -11.06 -22.49 54.95
C ASP A 297 -9.62 -22.07 54.65
N ALA A 298 -9.44 -20.85 54.13
CA ALA A 298 -8.13 -20.22 54.03
C ALA A 298 -8.05 -19.10 55.08
N PRO A 299 -7.85 -19.43 56.37
CA PRO A 299 -7.80 -18.44 57.46
C PRO A 299 -6.73 -17.37 57.20
N LEU A 300 -5.64 -17.73 56.50
CA LEU A 300 -4.62 -16.78 56.08
C LEU A 300 -5.15 -15.71 55.10
N ALA A 301 -6.05 -16.05 54.19
CA ALA A 301 -6.60 -15.09 53.24
C ALA A 301 -7.55 -14.10 53.92
N GLU A 302 -8.27 -14.54 54.95
CA GLU A 302 -9.13 -13.71 55.79
C GLU A 302 -8.29 -12.79 56.69
N PHE A 303 -7.22 -13.33 57.28
CA PHE A 303 -6.25 -12.54 58.06
C PHE A 303 -5.58 -11.45 57.21
N LEU A 304 -5.11 -11.79 56.00
CA LEU A 304 -4.52 -10.82 55.06
C LEU A 304 -5.55 -9.86 54.44
N CYS A 305 -6.84 -10.09 54.64
CA CYS A 305 -7.90 -9.18 54.19
C CYS A 305 -7.93 -7.90 55.02
N VAL A 306 -7.44 -7.95 56.28
CA VAL A 306 -7.29 -6.77 57.12
C VAL A 306 -6.15 -5.92 56.58
N TYR A 307 -6.47 -4.72 56.10
CA TYR A 307 -5.53 -3.85 55.38
C TYR A 307 -4.28 -3.51 56.20
N ASP A 308 -4.42 -3.19 57.48
CA ASP A 308 -3.27 -2.82 58.32
C ASP A 308 -2.32 -4.01 58.52
N VAL A 309 -2.87 -5.21 58.73
CA VAL A 309 -2.11 -6.45 58.80
C VAL A 309 -1.37 -6.69 57.48
N LEU A 310 -2.05 -6.50 56.35
CA LEU A 310 -1.43 -6.64 55.04
C LEU A 310 -0.29 -5.63 54.84
N VAL A 311 -0.46 -4.37 55.24
CA VAL A 311 0.60 -3.36 55.16
C VAL A 311 1.78 -3.76 56.04
N MET A 312 1.56 -4.11 57.31
CA MET A 312 2.64 -4.56 58.22
C MET A 312 3.40 -5.77 57.68
N VAL A 313 2.69 -6.77 57.14
CA VAL A 313 3.34 -7.94 56.55
C VAL A 313 4.14 -7.53 55.31
N THR A 314 3.55 -6.71 54.43
CA THR A 314 4.18 -6.33 53.16
C THR A 314 5.38 -5.40 53.34
N THR A 315 5.47 -4.61 54.42
CA THR A 315 6.66 -3.81 54.74
C THR A 315 7.90 -4.62 55.03
N HIS A 316 7.73 -5.88 55.46
CA HIS A 316 8.82 -6.80 55.74
C HIS A 316 9.08 -7.80 54.60
N LEU A 317 8.33 -7.71 53.50
CA LEU A 317 8.46 -8.61 52.36
C LEU A 317 9.03 -7.89 51.13
N HIS A 318 9.79 -8.63 50.33
CA HIS A 318 10.10 -8.17 48.98
C HIS A 318 8.89 -8.39 48.08
N TYR A 319 8.77 -7.56 47.03
CA TYR A 319 7.65 -7.66 46.10
C TYR A 319 7.54 -9.04 45.42
N VAL A 320 8.68 -9.71 45.23
CA VAL A 320 8.71 -11.08 44.71
C VAL A 320 8.07 -12.08 45.67
N ASP A 321 8.24 -11.89 46.98
CA ASP A 321 7.66 -12.76 48.00
C ASP A 321 6.14 -12.59 48.06
N ILE A 322 5.66 -11.34 47.93
CA ILE A 322 4.22 -11.05 47.80
C ILE A 322 3.65 -11.68 46.53
N THR A 323 4.39 -11.62 45.42
CA THR A 323 3.97 -12.26 44.16
C THR A 323 3.89 -13.78 44.35
N ASN A 324 4.89 -14.40 44.97
CA ASN A 324 4.90 -15.83 45.26
C ASN A 324 3.78 -16.22 46.24
N LEU A 325 3.53 -15.42 47.28
CA LEU A 325 2.42 -15.60 48.21
C LEU A 325 1.07 -15.57 47.49
N SER A 326 0.93 -14.69 46.50
CA SER A 326 -0.27 -14.63 45.65
C SER A 326 -0.49 -15.87 44.78
N LEU A 327 0.55 -16.70 44.57
CA LEU A 327 0.45 -17.95 43.80
C LEU A 327 0.06 -19.15 44.69
N VAL A 328 0.14 -19.02 46.02
CA VAL A 328 -0.15 -20.11 46.97
C VAL A 328 -1.63 -20.49 46.96
N SER A 329 -2.53 -19.50 46.89
CA SER A 329 -3.97 -19.74 46.87
C SER A 329 -4.73 -18.66 46.11
N ARG A 330 -5.85 -19.04 45.49
CA ARG A 330 -6.75 -18.10 44.78
C ARG A 330 -7.35 -17.04 45.68
N ARG A 331 -7.70 -17.38 46.93
CA ARG A 331 -8.23 -16.39 47.88
C ARG A 331 -7.16 -15.36 48.22
N ILE A 332 -5.95 -15.83 48.54
CA ILE A 332 -4.79 -14.96 48.78
C ILE A 332 -4.50 -14.09 47.54
N HIS A 333 -4.55 -14.66 46.34
CA HIS A 333 -4.41 -13.88 45.10
C HIS A 333 -5.43 -12.75 45.01
N LYS A 334 -6.71 -13.03 45.26
CA LYS A 334 -7.78 -12.02 45.22
C LYS A 334 -7.62 -10.97 46.32
N THR A 335 -7.15 -11.37 47.50
CA THR A 335 -6.89 -10.46 48.63
C THR A 335 -5.70 -9.54 48.34
N LEU A 336 -4.59 -10.08 47.81
CA LEU A 336 -3.38 -9.31 47.52
C LEU A 336 -3.50 -8.50 46.21
N LEU A 337 -4.10 -9.09 45.19
CA LEU A 337 -4.18 -8.55 43.83
C LEU A 337 -5.64 -8.54 43.32
N PRO A 338 -6.54 -7.72 43.92
CA PRO A 338 -7.91 -7.58 43.44
C PRO A 338 -7.95 -7.27 41.93
N ALA A 339 -8.67 -8.11 41.17
CA ALA A 339 -8.75 -7.97 39.72
C ALA A 339 -9.61 -6.75 39.36
N LYS A 340 -9.07 -5.91 38.48
CA LYS A 340 -9.61 -4.66 37.91
C LYS A 340 -9.31 -3.40 38.77
N ASP A 341 -8.29 -2.70 38.29
CA ASP A 341 -8.16 -1.24 38.29
C ASP A 341 -7.50 -0.49 39.46
N ALA A 342 -7.23 -1.08 40.64
CA ALA A 342 -6.72 -0.23 41.75
C ALA A 342 -5.75 -0.73 42.86
N PRO A 343 -5.07 -1.91 42.87
CA PRO A 343 -4.20 -2.22 44.02
C PRO A 343 -2.71 -2.55 43.77
N SER A 344 -2.23 -2.84 42.56
CA SER A 344 -0.82 -3.29 42.41
C SER A 344 0.22 -2.25 42.83
N ASN A 345 -0.14 -0.96 42.83
CA ASN A 345 0.76 0.12 43.23
C ASN A 345 0.86 0.29 44.75
N PHE A 346 -0.17 -0.05 45.54
CA PHE A 346 -0.08 0.09 47.00
C PHE A 346 0.93 -0.94 47.55
N LEU A 347 0.85 -2.19 47.11
CA LEU A 347 1.82 -3.23 47.51
C LEU A 347 3.25 -2.86 47.11
N ARG A 348 3.46 -2.21 45.96
CA ARG A 348 4.78 -1.69 45.55
C ARG A 348 5.27 -0.57 46.47
N THR A 349 4.35 0.25 46.98
CA THR A 349 4.66 1.36 47.87
C THR A 349 5.18 0.85 49.21
N TYR A 350 4.58 -0.20 49.77
CA TYR A 350 4.97 -0.75 51.08
C TYR A 350 6.03 -1.86 51.02
N SER A 351 6.08 -2.63 49.94
CA SER A 351 7.10 -3.69 49.79
C SER A 351 8.48 -3.17 49.42
N CYS A 352 9.48 -3.95 49.83
CA CYS A 352 10.91 -3.62 49.70
C CYS A 352 11.35 -2.34 50.42
N ASN A 353 12.64 -2.27 50.77
CA ASN A 353 13.23 -1.10 51.44
C ASN A 353 12.96 0.22 50.67
N PRO A 354 12.64 1.32 51.39
CA PRO A 354 12.21 2.58 50.78
C PRO A 354 13.30 3.31 49.98
N GLY A 355 14.59 3.05 50.24
CA GLY A 355 15.69 3.82 49.66
C GLY A 355 15.90 3.63 48.14
N PHE A 356 15.60 2.46 47.58
CA PHE A 356 15.74 2.22 46.15
C PHE A 356 14.72 1.21 45.64
N LYS A 357 13.90 1.64 44.68
CA LYS A 357 12.90 0.82 44.01
C LYS A 357 13.02 1.01 42.51
N ALA A 358 13.37 -0.05 41.79
CA ALA A 358 13.36 -0.09 40.34
C ALA A 358 12.41 -1.18 39.83
N ARG A 359 12.13 -1.17 38.53
CA ARG A 359 11.34 -2.24 37.88
C ARG A 359 12.29 -3.23 37.23
N CYS A 360 12.03 -4.53 37.42
CA CYS A 360 12.75 -5.57 36.68
C CYS A 360 12.61 -5.33 35.16
N TYR A 361 13.69 -5.54 34.41
CA TYR A 361 13.69 -5.42 32.95
C TYR A 361 12.75 -6.45 32.28
N VAL A 362 12.66 -7.66 32.84
CA VAL A 362 11.97 -8.79 32.22
C VAL A 362 10.52 -8.93 32.70
N CYS A 363 10.28 -8.89 34.01
CA CYS A 363 8.95 -9.08 34.59
C CYS A 363 8.41 -7.79 35.25
N PRO A 364 7.09 -7.69 35.57
CA PRO A 364 6.53 -6.49 36.18
C PRO A 364 6.96 -6.25 37.65
N ASN A 365 7.81 -7.11 38.22
CA ASN A 365 8.19 -7.04 39.63
C ASN A 365 9.04 -5.80 39.93
N GLN A 366 8.81 -5.25 41.12
CA GLN A 366 9.69 -4.26 41.73
C GLN A 366 10.92 -4.95 42.32
N ILE A 367 12.07 -4.28 42.22
CA ILE A 367 13.35 -4.71 42.79
C ILE A 367 13.90 -3.60 43.68
N CYS A 368 14.45 -3.98 44.83
CA CYS A 368 15.25 -3.10 45.69
C CYS A 368 16.71 -3.54 45.71
N ASN A 369 17.56 -2.81 46.43
CA ASN A 369 18.98 -3.11 46.54
C ASN A 369 19.26 -4.57 46.96
N GLY A 370 18.46 -5.14 47.86
CA GLY A 370 18.62 -6.55 48.29
C GLY A 370 18.18 -7.62 47.26
N CYS A 371 17.41 -7.26 46.23
CA CYS A 371 16.90 -8.21 45.23
C CYS A 371 17.36 -7.90 43.81
N LEU A 372 18.19 -6.88 43.64
CA LEU A 372 18.65 -6.36 42.36
C LEU A 372 19.89 -7.12 41.92
N PHE A 373 19.80 -7.71 40.74
CA PHE A 373 20.95 -8.30 40.06
C PHE A 373 21.24 -7.51 38.80
N ARG A 374 22.52 -7.23 38.55
CA ARG A 374 23.00 -6.58 37.33
C ARG A 374 23.48 -7.66 36.38
N ARG A 375 22.86 -7.76 35.21
CA ARG A 375 23.30 -8.69 34.15
C ARG A 375 23.59 -7.94 32.86
N GLU A 376 24.66 -8.32 32.18
CA GLU A 376 25.01 -7.84 30.86
C GLU A 376 24.28 -8.64 29.79
N VAL A 377 22.99 -8.35 29.60
CA VAL A 377 22.19 -8.99 28.55
C VAL A 377 22.17 -8.08 27.32
N LYS A 378 22.25 -8.69 26.14
CA LYS A 378 22.02 -8.01 24.86
C LYS A 378 20.62 -7.39 24.88
N LYS A 379 20.54 -6.07 25.04
CA LYS A 379 19.26 -5.35 25.05
C LYS A 379 18.63 -5.42 23.66
N ALA A 380 17.32 -5.57 23.63
CA ALA A 380 16.53 -5.34 22.42
C ALA A 380 16.41 -3.81 22.21
N GLN A 381 17.54 -3.16 21.97
CA GLN A 381 17.73 -1.70 21.94
C GLN A 381 16.68 -1.03 21.04
N LEU A 382 16.42 -1.62 19.87
CA LEU A 382 15.41 -1.17 18.92
C LEU A 382 14.02 -0.99 19.56
N PHE A 383 13.57 -1.94 20.37
CA PHE A 383 12.26 -1.84 21.01
C PHE A 383 12.26 -0.80 22.13
N TYR A 384 13.32 -0.75 22.92
CA TYR A 384 13.45 0.23 23.98
C TYR A 384 13.42 1.65 23.40
N ASP A 385 14.29 1.94 22.43
CA ASP A 385 14.40 3.26 21.83
C ASP A 385 13.09 3.69 21.15
N HIS A 386 12.38 2.77 20.49
CA HIS A 386 11.06 3.07 19.95
C HIS A 386 10.00 3.32 21.02
N LEU A 387 10.05 2.61 22.15
CA LEU A 387 9.08 2.77 23.23
C LEU A 387 9.25 4.12 23.93
N PHE A 388 10.47 4.62 24.06
CA PHE A 388 10.77 5.84 24.82
C PHE A 388 10.91 7.09 23.95
N HIS A 389 11.51 6.99 22.76
CA HIS A 389 11.77 8.16 21.92
C HIS A 389 10.71 8.40 20.85
N CYS A 390 9.87 7.42 20.49
CA CYS A 390 8.85 7.65 19.47
C CYS A 390 7.53 8.12 20.10
N LEU A 391 7.19 9.38 19.85
CA LEU A 391 6.02 10.05 20.37
C LEU A 391 4.90 10.13 19.33
N PRO A 392 3.62 9.98 19.71
CA PRO A 392 2.51 10.05 18.78
C PRO A 392 2.07 11.50 18.52
N HIS A 393 1.93 11.88 17.25
CA HIS A 393 1.47 13.16 16.77
C HIS A 393 0.13 13.01 16.03
N CYS A 394 -0.73 14.02 16.14
CA CYS A 394 -1.89 14.18 15.28
C CYS A 394 -1.46 14.64 13.88
N SER A 395 -2.31 14.44 12.88
CA SER A 395 -2.07 14.86 11.50
C SER A 395 -1.68 16.33 11.36
N LYS A 396 -2.29 17.23 12.15
CA LYS A 396 -1.95 18.67 12.14
C LYS A 396 -0.54 18.93 12.67
N CYS A 397 -0.16 18.30 13.79
CA CYS A 397 1.18 18.44 14.36
C CYS A 397 2.24 17.78 13.48
N TYR A 398 1.92 16.66 12.84
CA TYR A 398 2.82 16.02 11.88
C TYR A 398 3.05 16.89 10.63
N LEU A 399 2.00 17.53 10.11
CA LEU A 399 2.17 18.47 9.00
C LEU A 399 3.05 19.67 9.40
N ARG A 400 2.96 20.14 10.64
CA ARG A 400 3.86 21.18 11.16
C ARG A 400 5.31 20.70 11.18
N THR A 401 5.58 19.48 11.67
CA THR A 401 6.93 18.90 11.63
C THR A 401 7.50 18.75 10.22
N LEU A 402 6.66 18.68 9.17
CA LEU A 402 7.09 18.66 7.77
C LEU A 402 7.33 20.06 7.17
N ARG A 403 6.68 21.10 7.71
CA ARG A 403 6.80 22.48 7.22
C ARG A 403 7.96 23.23 7.83
N GLU A 404 8.26 22.92 9.09
CA GLU A 404 9.33 23.51 9.87
C GLU A 404 10.41 22.44 10.12
N PRO A 405 11.16 22.02 9.07
CA PRO A 405 12.32 21.17 9.30
C PRO A 405 13.25 21.92 10.25
N ARG A 406 13.70 21.25 11.32
CA ARG A 406 14.72 21.83 12.20
C ARG A 406 15.92 22.17 11.32
N VAL A 407 16.39 23.41 11.42
CA VAL A 407 17.64 23.82 10.81
C VAL A 407 18.72 23.05 11.56
N ASP A 408 19.15 21.93 11.01
CA ASP A 408 20.36 21.28 11.48
C ASP A 408 21.49 22.31 11.28
N VAL A 409 22.36 22.45 12.29
CA VAL A 409 23.42 23.46 12.38
C VAL A 409 24.42 23.42 11.20
N HIS A 410 24.28 22.46 10.28
CA HIS A 410 25.22 22.16 9.21
C HIS A 410 24.67 22.28 7.77
N GLY A 411 23.55 22.98 7.51
CA GLY A 411 23.21 23.33 6.13
C GLY A 411 21.77 23.73 5.86
N PRO A 412 21.45 24.16 4.61
CA PRO A 412 20.09 24.49 4.21
C PRO A 412 19.18 23.28 4.44
N ALA A 413 18.07 23.49 5.15
CA ALA A 413 17.13 22.48 5.56
C ALA A 413 16.44 21.83 4.36
N GLN A 414 17.12 20.90 3.69
CA GLN A 414 16.50 20.04 2.71
C GLN A 414 15.46 19.19 3.45
N ILE A 415 14.22 19.15 2.96
CA ILE A 415 13.17 18.31 3.54
C ILE A 415 13.65 16.86 3.45
N ASP A 416 14.26 16.38 4.53
CA ASP A 416 14.80 15.04 4.57
C ASP A 416 13.64 14.07 4.75
N THR A 417 13.17 13.53 3.63
CA THR A 417 12.15 12.48 3.57
C THR A 417 12.62 11.16 4.18
N ARG A 418 13.89 11.08 4.62
CA ARG A 418 14.47 9.87 5.19
C ARG A 418 13.83 9.54 6.53
N GLN A 419 13.70 8.23 6.70
CA GLN A 419 13.20 7.56 7.88
C GLN A 419 14.07 7.97 9.08
N CYS A 420 13.51 7.93 10.30
CA CYS A 420 14.30 8.29 11.47
C CYS A 420 15.66 7.58 11.50
N ALA A 421 16.74 8.37 11.65
CA ALA A 421 18.12 7.90 11.69
C ALA A 421 18.42 7.06 12.95
N CYS A 422 17.61 7.19 14.00
CA CYS A 422 17.66 6.32 15.18
C CYS A 422 17.17 4.89 14.89
N ARG A 423 16.67 4.64 13.67
CA ARG A 423 16.49 3.29 13.16
C ARG A 423 17.85 2.75 12.76
N HIS A 424 18.27 1.62 13.35
CA HIS A 424 19.47 0.92 12.92
C HIS A 424 19.49 0.77 11.38
N PRO A 425 20.55 1.23 10.69
CA PRO A 425 20.62 1.27 9.23
C PRO A 425 20.56 -0.12 8.58
N THR A 426 20.81 -1.19 9.34
CA THR A 426 20.89 -2.57 8.85
C THR A 426 19.56 -3.18 8.43
N ALA A 427 18.41 -2.61 8.83
CA ALA A 427 17.10 -3.22 8.59
C ALA A 427 16.22 -2.49 7.56
N SER A 428 16.74 -1.47 6.86
CA SER A 428 15.85 -0.59 6.08
C SER A 428 16.43 0.17 4.89
N THR A 429 17.20 -0.48 4.03
CA THR A 429 16.84 -0.33 2.61
C THR A 429 15.50 -1.02 2.43
N VAL A 430 14.40 -0.35 2.83
CA VAL A 430 13.09 -0.70 2.31
C VAL A 430 13.28 -0.60 0.82
N PRO A 431 13.23 -1.71 0.06
CA PRO A 431 13.54 -1.65 -1.33
C PRO A 431 12.59 -0.61 -1.93
N GLN A 432 13.14 0.33 -2.69
CA GLN A 432 12.31 1.25 -3.48
C GLN A 432 11.26 0.41 -4.19
N PHE A 433 10.07 0.96 -4.48
CA PHE A 433 8.99 0.20 -5.11
C PHE A 433 9.49 -0.68 -6.28
N LEU A 434 10.41 -0.13 -7.08
CA LEU A 434 11.18 -0.83 -8.11
C LEU A 434 12.02 -1.99 -7.58
N GLN A 435 12.87 -1.76 -6.58
CA GLN A 435 13.71 -2.78 -5.96
C GLN A 435 12.87 -3.91 -5.32
N ARG A 436 11.62 -3.63 -4.91
CA ARG A 436 10.64 -4.66 -4.47
C ARG A 436 10.05 -5.46 -5.64
N LEU A 437 9.85 -4.83 -6.80
CA LEU A 437 9.41 -5.51 -8.02
C LEU A 437 10.50 -6.41 -8.63
N PHE A 438 11.77 -5.99 -8.52
CA PHE A 438 12.91 -6.70 -9.10
C PHE A 438 13.58 -7.72 -8.15
N HIS A 439 13.66 -7.47 -6.83
CA HIS A 439 14.26 -8.39 -5.85
C HIS A 439 13.21 -9.14 -5.01
N SER A 440 12.25 -9.77 -5.69
CA SER A 440 11.30 -10.70 -5.06
C SER A 440 11.93 -12.09 -4.91
N SER A 441 13.07 -12.19 -4.20
CA SER A 441 13.53 -13.48 -3.66
C SER A 441 13.09 -13.57 -2.21
N GLY A 442 12.22 -14.53 -1.91
CA GLY A 442 11.28 -14.51 -0.80
C GLY A 442 11.83 -14.73 0.61
N ASN A 443 13.12 -14.92 0.86
CA ASN A 443 13.54 -15.56 2.12
C ASN A 443 14.55 -14.81 3.02
N ASP A 444 15.19 -13.72 2.58
CA ASP A 444 16.40 -13.25 3.30
C ASP A 444 16.18 -12.08 4.27
N ALA A 445 14.96 -11.55 4.42
CA ALA A 445 14.72 -10.37 5.24
C ALA A 445 14.57 -10.66 6.76
N HIS A 446 14.63 -11.92 7.19
CA HIS A 446 14.44 -12.29 8.60
C HIS A 446 15.74 -12.51 9.40
N GLY A 447 16.88 -12.75 8.75
CA GLY A 447 18.13 -13.12 9.44
C GLY A 447 19.04 -11.96 9.89
N ILE A 448 18.97 -10.79 9.27
CA ILE A 448 20.02 -9.74 9.41
C ILE A 448 19.72 -8.72 10.54
N LEU A 449 18.70 -8.96 11.35
CA LEU A 449 18.27 -8.00 12.39
C LEU A 449 18.99 -8.11 13.74
N GLU A 450 19.82 -9.14 13.99
CA GLU A 450 20.31 -9.44 15.33
C GLU A 450 21.79 -9.09 15.63
N GLU A 451 22.64 -8.80 14.65
CA GLU A 451 24.10 -8.67 14.88
C GLU A 451 24.63 -7.23 15.01
N GLY A 452 23.77 -6.21 14.95
CA GLY A 452 24.19 -4.80 14.99
C GLY A 452 24.53 -4.27 16.38
N ARG A 453 25.77 -4.48 16.85
CA ARG A 453 26.48 -3.72 17.91
C ARG A 453 25.73 -3.58 19.25
N THR A 454 25.83 -4.60 20.09
CA THR A 454 25.28 -4.65 21.44
C THR A 454 26.14 -3.86 22.44
N ARG A 455 25.97 -2.54 22.52
CA ARG A 455 26.38 -1.78 23.73
C ARG A 455 25.34 -2.01 24.83
N GLY A 456 25.33 -3.21 25.39
CA GLY A 456 24.45 -3.57 26.49
C GLY A 456 25.00 -3.02 27.80
N GLY A 457 24.52 -1.87 28.27
CA GLY A 457 24.72 -1.50 29.68
C GLY A 457 24.03 -2.51 30.62
N PRO A 458 24.45 -2.64 31.88
CA PRO A 458 23.88 -3.62 32.81
C PRO A 458 22.35 -3.44 32.93
N LEU A 459 21.63 -4.55 32.80
CA LEU A 459 20.19 -4.63 33.03
C LEU A 459 19.92 -5.02 34.47
N LEU A 460 18.91 -4.38 35.05
CA LEU A 460 18.44 -4.71 36.39
C LEU A 460 17.37 -5.80 36.30
N VAL A 461 17.65 -6.97 36.85
CA VAL A 461 16.73 -8.12 36.89
C VAL A 461 16.46 -8.52 38.34
N CYS A 462 15.27 -9.08 38.59
CA CYS A 462 14.93 -9.62 39.91
C CYS A 462 15.61 -10.98 40.12
N ARG A 463 15.66 -11.44 41.39
CA ARG A 463 16.23 -12.74 41.79
C ARG A 463 15.73 -13.91 40.92
N THR A 464 14.43 -14.01 40.67
CA THR A 464 13.84 -15.08 39.86
C THR A 464 14.28 -15.00 38.40
N CYS A 465 14.26 -13.80 37.78
CA CYS A 465 14.71 -13.64 36.41
C CYS A 465 16.22 -13.85 36.28
N ASN A 466 17.01 -13.59 37.32
CA ASN A 466 18.45 -13.79 37.31
C ASN A 466 18.86 -15.25 37.05
N GLN A 467 17.97 -16.21 37.36
CA GLN A 467 18.17 -17.64 37.13
C GLN A 467 18.01 -18.07 35.66
N LEU A 468 17.44 -17.20 34.82
CA LEU A 468 17.23 -17.48 33.40
C LEU A 468 18.53 -17.31 32.60
N SER A 469 18.63 -18.00 31.47
CA SER A 469 19.71 -17.77 30.50
C SER A 469 19.59 -16.38 29.84
N ASP A 470 20.69 -15.85 29.32
CA ASP A 470 20.67 -14.54 28.64
C ASP A 470 19.77 -14.54 27.40
N ALA A 471 19.68 -15.67 26.70
CA ALA A 471 18.79 -15.85 25.56
C ALA A 471 17.31 -15.78 25.99
N GLU A 472 16.94 -16.42 27.10
CA GLU A 472 15.58 -16.35 27.65
C GLU A 472 15.24 -14.96 28.18
N LEU A 473 16.18 -14.31 28.88
CA LEU A 473 16.02 -12.92 29.34
C LEU A 473 15.77 -11.96 28.18
N ALA A 474 16.53 -12.09 27.10
CA ALA A 474 16.35 -11.31 25.88
C ALA A 474 15.02 -11.60 25.21
N ALA A 475 14.62 -12.88 25.11
CA ALA A 475 13.36 -13.30 24.50
C ALA A 475 12.15 -12.79 25.29
N ILE A 476 12.13 -12.94 26.62
CA ILE A 476 11.04 -12.48 27.47
C ILE A 476 11.00 -10.94 27.53
N GLY A 477 12.16 -10.28 27.64
CA GLY A 477 12.27 -8.83 27.57
C GLY A 477 11.69 -8.29 26.25
N THR A 478 12.01 -8.94 25.13
CA THR A 478 11.46 -8.59 23.81
C THR A 478 9.95 -8.82 23.74
N ARG A 479 9.44 -9.95 24.26
CA ARG A 479 8.00 -10.23 24.33
C ARG A 479 7.27 -9.17 25.16
N ARG A 480 7.81 -8.80 26.31
CA ARG A 480 7.26 -7.75 27.16
C ARG A 480 7.27 -6.40 26.47
N LEU A 481 8.38 -5.97 25.88
CA LEU A 481 8.47 -4.69 25.19
C LEU A 481 7.47 -4.63 24.01
N LYS A 482 7.32 -5.72 23.25
CA LYS A 482 6.25 -5.86 22.23
C LYS A 482 4.86 -5.73 22.84
N GLY A 483 4.62 -6.36 23.99
CA GLY A 483 3.37 -6.27 24.75
C GLY A 483 3.09 -4.85 25.24
N GLU A 484 4.09 -4.16 25.79
CA GLU A 484 3.99 -2.78 26.27
C GLU A 484 3.78 -1.78 25.12
N MET A 485 4.36 -2.03 23.95
CA MET A 485 4.05 -1.25 22.74
C MET A 485 2.60 -1.44 22.30
N ARG A 486 2.13 -2.69 22.24
CA ARG A 486 0.73 -3.01 21.92
C ARG A 486 -0.24 -2.38 22.91
N SER A 487 0.06 -2.48 24.20
CA SER A 487 -0.81 -1.94 25.24
C SER A 487 -0.79 -0.41 25.27
N ARG A 488 0.34 0.27 25.04
CA ARG A 488 0.36 1.74 24.87
C ARG A 488 -0.49 2.22 23.69
N VAL A 489 -0.65 1.41 22.63
CA VAL A 489 -1.56 1.75 21.53
C VAL A 489 -3.03 1.69 21.99
N LEU A 490 -3.36 0.82 22.95
CA LEU A 490 -4.72 0.45 23.31
C LEU A 490 -5.21 1.13 24.60
N THR A 491 -4.42 1.18 25.67
CA THR A 491 -4.85 1.63 27.00
C THR A 491 -3.66 2.00 27.90
N ARG A 492 -3.59 3.27 28.33
CA ARG A 492 -2.93 3.63 29.60
C ARG A 492 -3.40 4.99 30.11
N SER A 493 -3.92 5.02 31.32
CA SER A 493 -4.25 6.21 32.14
C SER A 493 -3.32 6.35 33.36
N ASP A 494 -2.48 5.35 33.67
CA ASP A 494 -1.98 5.20 35.06
C ASP A 494 -0.48 5.46 35.25
N LEU A 495 0.19 6.07 34.27
CA LEU A 495 1.56 6.58 34.46
C LEU A 495 1.51 8.11 34.57
N LYS A 496 1.22 8.59 35.78
CA LYS A 496 1.43 9.99 36.18
C LYS A 496 2.89 10.36 35.85
N GLY A 497 3.10 11.25 34.88
CA GLY A 497 4.42 11.80 34.52
C GLY A 497 4.97 11.40 33.14
N VAL A 498 4.38 10.42 32.44
CA VAL A 498 4.75 10.13 31.05
C VAL A 498 3.57 10.49 30.17
N ALA A 499 3.71 11.56 29.38
CA ALA A 499 2.66 12.10 28.50
C ALA A 499 1.77 11.01 27.90
N ASP A 500 0.46 11.09 28.17
CA ASP A 500 -0.52 10.09 27.77
C ASP A 500 -0.31 9.68 26.32
N SER A 501 -0.04 8.40 26.08
CA SER A 501 0.08 7.83 24.72
C SER A 501 -1.18 8.00 23.86
N LYS A 502 -2.31 8.36 24.49
CA LYS A 502 -3.55 8.74 23.83
C LYS A 502 -3.55 10.19 23.35
N CYS A 503 -2.64 11.03 23.81
CA CYS A 503 -2.56 12.44 23.48
C CYS A 503 -1.46 12.69 22.46
N CYS A 504 -1.67 13.69 21.60
CA CYS A 504 -0.65 14.17 20.70
C CYS A 504 0.50 14.78 21.53
N SER A 505 1.74 14.39 21.32
CA SER A 505 2.90 15.03 21.97
C SER A 505 3.02 16.51 21.61
N GLY A 506 2.71 16.87 20.36
CA GLY A 506 2.75 18.26 19.89
C GLY A 506 1.68 19.18 20.49
N CYS A 507 0.40 18.81 20.44
CA CYS A 507 -0.70 19.69 20.88
C CYS A 507 -1.42 19.24 22.17
N ARG A 508 -0.97 18.15 22.80
CA ARG A 508 -1.56 17.52 23.99
C ARG A 508 -3.04 17.10 23.89
N LYS A 509 -3.70 17.31 22.75
CA LYS A 509 -5.08 16.86 22.50
C LYS A 509 -5.15 15.34 22.34
N VAL A 510 -6.24 14.75 22.82
CA VAL A 510 -6.53 13.32 22.66
C VAL A 510 -6.62 12.97 21.16
N LEU A 511 -5.87 11.96 20.75
CA LEU A 511 -5.82 11.41 19.40
C LEU A 511 -7.07 10.57 19.15
N ARG A 512 -8.01 11.14 18.40
CA ARG A 512 -9.21 10.45 17.91
C ARG A 512 -8.85 9.29 16.96
N LYS A 513 -9.84 8.46 16.63
CA LYS A 513 -9.73 7.42 15.58
C LYS A 513 -9.21 8.07 14.28
N GLY A 514 -8.10 7.57 13.75
CA GLY A 514 -7.44 8.14 12.57
C GLY A 514 -5.95 7.79 12.48
N ALA A 515 -5.27 8.34 11.48
CA ALA A 515 -3.84 8.12 11.29
C ALA A 515 -3.02 8.71 12.46
N ARG A 516 -2.27 7.86 13.16
CA ARG A 516 -1.32 8.26 14.20
C ARG A 516 0.09 8.38 13.60
N TRP A 517 0.80 9.44 13.91
CA TRP A 517 2.13 9.73 13.37
C TRP A 517 3.18 9.57 14.47
N TRP A 518 4.09 8.62 14.33
CA TRP A 518 5.12 8.41 15.34
C TRP A 518 6.36 9.20 14.94
N ILE A 519 6.72 10.19 15.74
CA ILE A 519 7.87 11.06 15.51
C ILE A 519 8.88 10.76 16.60
N CYS A 520 10.09 10.45 16.20
CA CYS A 520 11.15 10.21 17.16
C CYS A 520 11.69 11.53 17.69
N GLU A 521 11.75 11.67 19.00
CA GLU A 521 12.10 12.90 19.71
C GLU A 521 13.54 13.36 19.45
N SER A 522 14.48 12.42 19.29
CA SER A 522 15.88 12.71 19.04
C SER A 522 16.13 13.17 17.59
N CYS A 523 15.56 12.50 16.61
CA CYS A 523 15.79 12.79 15.18
C CYS A 523 14.71 13.70 14.56
N ASN A 524 13.60 13.96 15.24
CA ASN A 524 12.39 14.65 14.77
C ASN A 524 11.82 14.14 13.42
N LYS A 525 12.12 12.88 13.04
CA LYS A 525 11.67 12.24 11.80
C LYS A 525 10.61 11.19 12.07
N GLU A 526 9.80 10.88 11.06
CA GLU A 526 8.78 9.84 11.13
C GLU A 526 9.42 8.46 11.36
N CYS A 527 9.03 7.81 12.46
CA CYS A 527 9.31 6.42 12.70
C CYS A 527 8.37 5.54 11.86
N ARG A 528 8.94 4.78 10.92
CA ARG A 528 8.21 3.85 10.03
C ARG A 528 8.25 2.39 10.48
N SER A 529 8.68 2.14 11.72
CA SER A 529 8.77 0.79 12.28
C SER A 529 7.42 0.07 12.18
N ARG A 530 7.46 -1.23 11.84
CA ARG A 530 6.24 -2.06 11.81
C ARG A 530 5.58 -2.15 13.18
N LEU A 531 6.33 -1.86 14.25
CA LEU A 531 5.85 -1.83 15.63
C LEU A 531 4.78 -0.76 15.88
N HIS A 532 4.74 0.27 15.06
CA HIS A 532 3.73 1.34 15.13
C HIS A 532 2.52 1.12 14.22
N ARG A 533 2.54 0.05 13.41
CA ARG A 533 1.42 -0.35 12.56
C ARG A 533 0.52 -1.32 13.31
N LEU A 534 0.24 -1.09 14.59
CA LEU A 534 -0.60 -1.95 15.43
C LEU A 534 -1.92 -1.27 15.76
#